data_AF-A0A1X7K1Q4-F1
#
_entry.id   AF-A0A1X7K1Q4-F1
#
_cell.length_a   1.000
_cell.length_b   1.000
_cell.length_c   1.000
_cell.angle_alpha   90.00
_cell.angle_beta   90.00
_cell.angle_gamma   90.00
#
_symmetry.space_group_name_H-M   'P 1'
#
loop_
_entity.id
_entity.type
_entity.pdbx_description
1 polymer ?
#
loop_
_entity_poly.entity_id
_entity_poly.type
_entity_poly.pdbx_seq_one_letter_code
_entity_poly.pdbx_strand_id
1 'polypeptide(L)' 'DLGPRIAHALLPIKGKGGSDWSYSWIPVFGPVVGGVIAGLAAGPLLPILT' A
#
# COMPACT_ATOMS: atom_id res chain seq x y z
N ASP A 1 1.66 -5.39 -1.18
CA ASP A 1 0.42 -5.83 -1.85
C ASP A 1 0.57 -6.04 -3.36
N LEU A 2 1.12 -5.06 -4.09
CA LEU A 2 1.20 -5.15 -5.56
C LEU A 2 1.97 -6.36 -6.09
N GLY A 3 3.11 -6.74 -5.49
CA GLY A 3 3.92 -7.88 -5.96
C GLY A 3 3.13 -9.19 -6.06
N PRO A 4 2.53 -9.68 -4.96
CA PRO A 4 1.64 -10.83 -5.01
C PRO A 4 0.45 -10.68 -5.98
N ARG A 5 -0.15 -9.48 -6.07
CA ARG A 5 -1.30 -9.20 -6.95
C ARG A 5 -0.91 -9.27 -8.45
N ILE A 6 0.28 -8.78 -8.80
CA ILE A 6 0.87 -8.90 -10.14
C ILE A 6 1.16 -10.36 -10.47
N ALA A 7 1.75 -11.12 -9.54
CA ALA A 7 2.01 -12.54 -9.73
C ALA A 7 0.71 -13.33 -9.96
N HIS A 8 -0.34 -13.08 -9.17
CA HIS A 8 -1.67 -13.68 -9.36
C HIS A 8 -2.27 -13.35 -10.74
N ALA A 9 -2.08 -12.12 -11.22
CA ALA A 9 -2.58 -11.71 -12.52
C ALA A 9 -1.84 -12.38 -13.69
N LEU A 10 -0.51 -12.47 -13.61
CA LEU A 10 0.35 -12.97 -14.68
C LEU A 10 0.46 -14.49 -14.75
N LEU A 11 0.44 -15.19 -13.61
CA LEU A 11 0.64 -16.63 -13.59
C LEU A 11 -0.61 -17.39 -14.07
N PRO A 12 -0.44 -18.46 -14.86
CA PRO A 12 -1.54 -19.35 -15.26
C PRO A 12 -1.92 -20.25 -14.07
N ILE A 13 -2.90 -19.82 -13.30
CA ILE A 13 -3.42 -20.56 -12.14
C ILE A 13 -4.79 -21.14 -12.51
N LYS A 14 -4.94 -22.47 -12.41
CA LYS A 14 -6.20 -23.16 -12.72
C LYS A 14 -7.28 -22.77 -11.70
N GLY A 15 -8.45 -22.34 -12.19
CA GLY A 15 -9.57 -21.93 -11.35
C GLY A 15 -9.42 -20.57 -10.66
N LYS A 16 -8.51 -19.71 -11.13
CA LYS A 16 -8.32 -18.37 -10.52
C LYS A 16 -9.52 -17.46 -10.73
N GLY A 17 -9.90 -16.74 -9.66
CA GLY A 17 -10.87 -15.65 -9.72
C GLY A 17 -10.26 -14.35 -10.24
N GLY A 18 -11.00 -13.24 -10.13
CA GLY A 18 -10.49 -11.91 -10.45
C GLY A 18 -9.33 -11.47 -9.53
N SER A 19 -8.46 -10.58 -10.00
CA SER A 19 -7.32 -10.04 -9.22
C SER A 19 -7.68 -8.82 -8.35
N ASP A 20 -8.98 -8.50 -8.25
CA ASP A 20 -9.54 -7.40 -7.46
C ASP A 20 -8.77 -6.07 -7.60
N TRP A 21 -8.63 -5.59 -8.84
CA TRP A 21 -7.86 -4.37 -9.11
C TRP A 21 -8.52 -3.08 -8.61
N SER A 22 -9.82 -3.12 -8.28
CA SER A 22 -10.53 -1.97 -7.73
C SER A 22 -9.89 -1.46 -6.43
N TYR A 23 -9.36 -2.37 -5.61
CA TYR A 23 -8.71 -2.04 -4.33
C TYR A 23 -7.20 -1.77 -4.45
N SER A 24 -6.56 -2.01 -5.61
CA SER A 24 -5.09 -2.08 -5.69
C SER A 24 -4.36 -0.74 -5.51
N TRP A 25 -5.05 0.39 -5.67
CA TRP A 25 -4.46 1.72 -5.49
C TRP A 25 -4.28 2.09 -4.00
N ILE A 26 -5.15 1.56 -3.12
CA ILE A 26 -5.14 1.83 -1.68
C ILE A 26 -3.83 1.40 -1.00
N PRO A 27 -3.31 0.18 -1.21
CA PRO A 27 -2.04 -0.22 -0.62
C PRO A 27 -0.81 0.46 -1.25
N VAL A 28 -0.99 1.31 -2.26
CA VAL A 28 0.07 2.15 -2.84
C VAL A 28 -0.02 3.55 -2.24
N PHE A 29 -1.16 4.21 -2.42
CA PHE A 29 -1.36 5.59 -1.98
C PHE A 29 -1.52 5.71 -0.47
N GLY A 30 -2.11 4.73 0.20
CA GLY A 30 -2.27 4.72 1.66
C GLY A 30 -0.94 4.83 2.39
N PRO A 31 0.03 3.92 2.16
CA PRO A 31 1.36 4.03 2.76
C PRO A 31 2.13 5.29 2.36
N VAL A 32 2.02 5.73 1.10
CA VAL A 32 2.71 6.95 0.64
C VAL A 32 2.17 8.19 1.37
N VAL A 33 0.85 8.38 1.37
CA VAL A 33 0.22 9.52 2.03
C VAL A 33 0.44 9.46 3.55
N GLY A 34 0.26 8.29 4.15
CA GLY A 34 0.51 8.08 5.58
C GLY A 34 1.96 8.37 5.97
N GLY A 35 2.92 7.90 5.17
CA GLY A 35 4.34 8.15 5.39
C GLY A 35 4.72 9.62 5.24
N VAL A 36 4.17 10.33 4.25
CA VAL A 36 4.38 11.78 4.09
C VAL A 36 3.81 12.54 5.28
N ILE A 37 2.56 12.25 5.67
CA ILE A 37 1.93 12.92 6.82
C ILE A 37 2.73 12.65 8.10
N ALA A 38 3.11 11.39 8.35
CA ALA A 38 3.90 11.03 9.52
C ALA A 38 5.27 11.72 9.52
N GLY A 39 5.94 11.77 8.36
CA GLY A 39 7.23 12.45 8.22
C GLY A 39 7.16 13.96 8.45
N LEU A 40 6.12 14.62 7.94
CA LEU A 40 5.89 16.06 8.19
C LEU A 40 5.51 16.33 9.65
N ALA A 41 4.68 15.48 10.24
CA ALA A 41 4.25 15.60 11.62
C ALA A 41 5.37 15.28 12.62
N ALA A 42 6.36 14.44 12.23
CA ALA A 42 7.48 14.07 13.09
C ALA A 42 8.31 15.27 13.57
N GLY A 43 8.50 16.29 12.71
CA GLY A 43 9.25 17.50 13.07
C GLY A 43 8.72 18.20 14.34
N PRO A 44 7.44 18.62 14.38
CA PRO A 44 6.85 19.21 15.57
C PRO A 44 6.48 18.21 16.67
N LEU A 45 6.10 16.97 16.33
CA LEU A 45 5.58 16.02 17.33
C LEU A 45 6.69 15.29 18.11
N LEU A 46 7.81 14.92 17.48
CA LEU A 46 8.86 14.17 18.18
C LEU A 46 9.41 14.95 19.39
N PRO A 47 9.75 16.25 19.31
CA PRO A 47 10.26 17.01 20.46
C PRO A 47 9.24 17.22 21.59
N ILE A 48 7.93 17.13 21.29
CA ILE A 48 6.88 17.25 22.30
C ILE A 48 6.71 15.92 23.07
N LEU A 49 7.04 14.79 22.44
CA LEU A 49 6.82 13.45 22.96
C LEU A 49 8.05 12.84 23.65
N THR A 50 9.21 13.51 23.59
CA THR A 50 10.49 13.10 24.21
C THR A 50 10.89 14.08 25.30
#